data_AF-A0A8B0SFV2-F1
#
_entry.id   AF-A0A8B0SFV2-F1
#
_cell.length_a   1.000
_cell.length_b   1.000
_cell.length_c   1.000
_cell.angle_alpha   90.00
_cell.angle_beta   90.00
_cell.angle_gamma   90.00
#
_symmetry.space_group_name_H-M   'P 1'
#
loop_
_entity.id
_entity.type
_entity.pdbx_description
1 polymer ?
#
loop_
_entity_poly.entity_id
_entity_poly.type
_entity_poly.pdbx_seq_one_letter_code
_entity_poly.pdbx_strand_id
1 'polypeptide(L)'
;MLYCYGDLCPLRADCYRHTQPTPGRDRFAALPYDAISGTCDYFHSNEPIEALIRETAYYLWRHEGCPDNCADEHWAQAYRNLCLSTGRVKPCKEM
;
A
#
# COMPACT_ATOMS: atom_id res chain seq x y z
N MET A 1 -13.45 17.87 14.88
CA MET A 1 -12.85 17.00 13.85
C MET A 1 -12.81 15.59 14.41
N LEU A 2 -13.40 14.63 13.70
CA LEU A 2 -13.49 13.23 14.12
C LEU A 2 -12.30 12.47 13.49
N TYR A 3 -11.60 11.68 14.31
CA TYR A 3 -10.33 11.01 13.96
C TYR A 3 -10.56 9.50 13.75
N CYS A 4 -9.57 8.75 13.25
CA CYS A 4 -9.70 7.31 12.98
C CYS A 4 -8.77 6.49 13.88
N TYR A 5 -9.35 5.70 14.79
CA TYR A 5 -8.61 4.81 15.69
C TYR A 5 -7.83 3.70 14.97
N GLY A 6 -8.24 3.27 13.77
CA GLY A 6 -7.49 2.32 12.93
C GLY A 6 -7.40 0.87 13.44
N ASP A 7 -7.52 0.63 14.75
CA ASP A 7 -7.27 -0.68 15.37
C ASP A 7 -8.30 -1.76 15.00
N LEU A 8 -9.54 -1.36 14.71
CA LEU A 8 -10.66 -2.25 14.31
C LEU A 8 -11.20 -1.96 12.91
N CYS A 9 -10.49 -1.16 12.10
CA CYS A 9 -10.93 -0.85 10.75
C CYS A 9 -10.58 -2.00 9.78
N PRO A 10 -11.55 -2.57 9.03
CA PRO A 10 -11.27 -3.61 8.03
C PRO A 10 -10.28 -3.18 6.94
N LEU A 11 -10.23 -1.87 6.65
CA LEU A 11 -9.38 -1.26 5.63
C LEU A 11 -7.97 -0.90 6.13
N ARG A 12 -7.64 -1.16 7.41
CA ARG A 12 -6.39 -0.68 8.01
C ARG A 12 -5.12 -1.18 7.29
N ALA A 13 -5.15 -2.40 6.77
CA ALA A 13 -4.02 -3.01 6.08
C ALA A 13 -3.73 -2.33 4.73
N ASP A 14 -4.75 -1.70 4.16
CA ASP A 14 -4.74 -1.13 2.82
C ASP A 14 -4.77 0.42 2.86
N CYS A 15 -4.62 1.03 4.04
CA CYS A 15 -4.76 2.46 4.25
C CYS A 15 -3.43 3.12 4.62
N TYR A 16 -2.94 4.05 3.80
CA TYR A 16 -1.67 4.78 4.02
C TYR A 16 -1.60 5.43 5.40
N ARG A 17 -2.72 5.93 5.91
CA ARG A 17 -2.80 6.56 7.24
C ARG A 17 -2.39 5.61 8.37
N HIS A 18 -2.57 4.30 8.20
CA HIS A 18 -2.28 3.30 9.22
C HIS A 18 -0.94 2.58 8.96
N THR A 19 -0.55 2.39 7.71
CA THR A 19 0.63 1.57 7.38
C THR A 19 1.97 2.33 7.40
N GLN A 20 1.97 3.67 7.42
CA GLN A 20 3.18 4.48 7.49
C GLN A 20 3.36 5.18 8.85
N PRO A 21 4.54 5.12 9.48
CA PRO A 21 4.85 5.89 10.67
C PRO A 21 5.10 7.36 10.30
N THR A 22 4.15 8.25 10.58
CA THR A 22 4.39 9.71 10.51
C THR A 22 4.85 10.23 11.87
N PRO A 23 5.91 11.06 11.95
CA PRO A 23 6.23 11.80 13.16
C PRO A 23 5.06 12.73 13.53
N GLY A 24 4.62 12.70 14.80
CA GLY A 24 3.55 13.59 15.31
C GLY A 24 2.13 13.03 15.32
N ARG A 25 1.97 11.70 15.44
CA ARG A 25 0.64 11.08 15.51
C ARG A 25 0.06 11.15 16.93
N ASP A 26 -0.70 12.21 17.22
CA ASP A 26 -1.54 12.28 18.41
C ASP A 26 -2.66 11.22 18.31
N ARG A 27 -2.87 10.46 19.37
CA ARG A 27 -3.90 9.40 19.48
C ARG A 27 -5.31 10.03 19.66
N PHE A 28 -6.36 9.29 19.28
CA PHE A 28 -7.76 9.32 19.77
C PHE A 28 -8.93 9.91 18.90
N ALA A 29 -10.12 9.31 19.11
CA ALA A 29 -11.54 9.47 18.64
C ALA A 29 -12.08 8.65 17.44
N ALA A 30 -13.41 8.35 17.47
CA ALA A 30 -14.17 7.20 16.90
C ALA A 30 -14.05 6.90 15.39
N LEU A 31 -14.10 5.61 15.00
CA LEU A 31 -13.90 5.12 13.63
C LEU A 31 -14.84 5.81 12.61
N PRO A 32 -14.31 6.47 11.56
CA PRO A 32 -15.09 7.02 10.45
C PRO A 32 -15.45 5.97 9.39
N TYR A 33 -15.27 4.70 9.72
CA TYR A 33 -15.67 3.58 8.88
C TYR A 33 -17.16 3.32 9.09
N ASP A 34 -17.93 3.37 8.02
CA ASP A 34 -19.33 2.97 8.03
C ASP A 34 -19.42 1.49 7.66
N ALA A 35 -19.86 0.68 8.62
CA ALA A 35 -20.01 -0.76 8.45
C ALA A 35 -21.18 -1.14 7.52
N ILE A 36 -22.15 -0.24 7.32
CA ILE A 36 -23.30 -0.48 6.44
C ILE A 36 -22.87 -0.32 4.97
N SER A 37 -22.14 0.75 4.66
CA SER A 37 -21.63 1.02 3.32
C SER A 37 -20.34 0.26 2.98
N GLY A 38 -19.61 -0.18 4.01
CA GLY A 38 -18.27 -0.74 3.85
C GLY A 38 -17.22 0.29 3.42
N THR A 39 -17.53 1.59 3.51
CA THR A 39 -16.65 2.68 3.09
C THR A 39 -16.09 3.47 4.28
N CYS A 40 -15.03 4.23 4.00
CA CYS A 40 -14.47 5.19 4.94
C CYS A 40 -14.12 6.44 4.13
N ASP A 41 -14.73 7.58 4.46
CA ASP A 41 -14.48 8.86 3.77
C ASP A 41 -13.02 9.31 3.85
N TYR A 42 -12.29 8.76 4.81
CA TYR A 42 -10.88 9.01 5.08
C TYR A 42 -9.98 7.88 4.57
N PHE A 43 -10.50 6.94 3.77
CA PHE A 43 -9.68 5.90 3.18
C PHE A 43 -8.71 6.50 2.16
N HIS A 44 -7.42 6.18 2.31
CA HIS A 44 -6.41 6.47 1.31
C HIS A 44 -5.68 5.18 0.99
N SER A 45 -5.93 4.62 -0.19
CA SER A 45 -5.30 3.37 -0.62
C SER A 45 -3.78 3.50 -0.58
N ASN A 46 -3.12 2.54 0.06
CA ASN A 46 -1.67 2.36 0.01
C ASN A 46 -1.18 1.50 -1.16
N GLU A 47 -2.04 1.26 -2.14
CA GLU A 47 -1.66 0.54 -3.35
C GLU A 47 -0.62 1.36 -4.15
N PRO A 48 0.49 0.74 -4.57
CA PRO A 48 1.45 1.42 -5.41
C PRO A 48 0.82 1.74 -6.76
N ILE A 49 1.01 2.98 -7.20
CA ILE A 49 0.56 3.41 -8.52
C ILE A 49 1.39 2.71 -9.60
N GLU A 50 0.75 2.40 -10.73
CA GLU A 50 1.36 1.68 -11.85
C GLU A 50 2.67 2.33 -12.35
N ALA A 51 2.71 3.66 -12.41
CA ALA A 51 3.91 4.41 -12.81
C ALA A 51 5.12 4.08 -11.92
N LEU A 52 4.92 3.98 -10.60
CA LEU A 52 5.96 3.68 -9.64
C LEU A 52 6.41 2.21 -9.72
N ILE A 53 5.47 1.30 -9.98
CA ILE A 53 5.78 -0.13 -10.23
C ILE A 53 6.67 -0.24 -11.46
N ARG A 54 6.29 0.41 -12.56
CA ARG A 54 7.04 0.39 -13.81
C ARG A 54 8.46 0.94 -13.64
N GLU A 55 8.61 2.07 -12.96
CA GLU A 55 9.93 2.64 -12.67
C GLU A 55 10.78 1.68 -11.85
N THR A 56 10.23 1.13 -10.77
CA THR A 56 10.93 0.18 -9.90
C THR A 56 11.30 -1.11 -10.65
N ALA A 57 10.41 -1.62 -11.50
CA ALA A 57 10.66 -2.81 -12.32
C ALA A 57 11.78 -2.57 -13.33
N TYR A 58 11.79 -1.40 -13.97
CA TYR A 58 12.88 -1.00 -14.86
C TYR A 58 14.22 -0.90 -14.14
N TYR A 59 14.24 -0.33 -12.93
CA TYR A 59 15.45 -0.28 -12.11
C TYR A 59 15.97 -1.67 -11.75
N LEU A 60 15.09 -2.59 -11.35
CA LEU A 60 15.47 -3.98 -11.07
C LEU A 60 16.04 -4.66 -12.33
N TRP A 61 15.36 -4.55 -13.47
CA TRP A 61 15.79 -5.16 -14.73
C TRP A 61 17.16 -4.66 -15.19
N ARG A 62 17.38 -3.34 -15.06
CA ARG A 62 18.67 -2.72 -15.38
C ARG A 62 19.78 -3.17 -14.43
N HIS A 63 19.47 -3.36 -13.15
CA HIS A 63 20.42 -3.80 -12.14
C HIS A 63 20.84 -5.27 -12.35
N GLU A 64 19.93 -6.12 -12.82
CA GLU A 64 20.20 -7.54 -13.12
C GLU A 64 20.92 -7.76 -14.47
N GLY A 65 21.26 -6.70 -15.19
CA GLY A 65 22.01 -6.79 -16.45
C GLY A 65 21.15 -6.97 -17.69
N CYS A 66 19.89 -6.54 -17.63
CA CYS A 66 18.94 -6.56 -18.75
C CYS A 66 18.64 -7.97 -19.29
N PRO A 67 18.23 -8.93 -18.45
CA PRO A 67 17.84 -10.26 -18.93
C PRO A 67 16.61 -10.21 -19.85
N ASP A 68 16.58 -11.06 -20.86
CA ASP A 68 15.44 -11.21 -21.77
C ASP A 68 14.30 -12.02 -21.11
N ASN A 69 13.05 -11.70 -21.45
CA ASN A 69 11.83 -12.40 -21.01
C ASN A 69 11.53 -12.39 -19.48
N CYS A 70 12.18 -11.54 -18.70
CA CYS A 70 11.93 -11.44 -17.25
C CYS A 70 11.00 -10.27 -16.86
N ALA A 71 10.31 -9.64 -17.82
CA ALA A 71 9.53 -8.42 -17.57
C ALA A 71 8.45 -8.61 -16.48
N ASP A 72 7.69 -9.71 -16.55
CA ASP A 72 6.61 -10.00 -15.61
C ASP A 72 7.15 -10.31 -14.20
N GLU A 73 8.29 -10.99 -14.10
CA GLU A 73 8.95 -11.30 -12.83
C GLU A 73 9.44 -10.02 -12.14
N HIS A 74 10.06 -9.12 -12.90
CA HIS A 74 10.54 -7.83 -12.41
C HIS A 74 9.39 -6.92 -12.00
N TRP A 75 8.27 -6.97 -12.73
CA TRP A 75 7.05 -6.25 -12.38
C TRP A 75 6.47 -6.76 -11.05
N ALA A 76 6.30 -8.07 -10.92
CA ALA A 76 5.81 -8.68 -9.69
C ALA A 76 6.73 -8.40 -8.49
N GLN A 77 8.05 -8.40 -8.71
CA GLN A 77 9.04 -8.08 -7.67
C GLN A 77 9.00 -6.61 -7.27
N ALA A 78 8.93 -5.68 -8.23
CA ALA A 78 8.75 -4.26 -7.97
C ALA A 78 7.50 -3.99 -7.14
N TYR A 79 6.39 -4.60 -7.54
CA TYR A 79 5.13 -4.48 -6.84
C TYR A 79 5.21 -5.00 -5.39
N ARG A 80 5.79 -6.18 -5.18
CA ARG A 80 6.03 -6.73 -3.83
C ARG A 80 6.87 -5.79 -2.98
N ASN A 81 7.97 -5.26 -3.53
CA ASN A 81 8.86 -4.35 -2.81
C ASN A 81 8.14 -3.05 -2.39
N LEU A 82 7.28 -2.51 -3.25
CA LEU A 82 6.48 -1.32 -2.96
C LEU A 82 5.34 -1.60 -1.96
N CYS A 83 4.67 -2.75 -2.03
CA CYS A 83 3.71 -3.15 -0.99
C CYS A 83 4.40 -3.30 0.38
N LEU A 84 5.61 -3.85 0.43
CA LEU A 84 6.39 -3.97 1.66
C LEU A 84 6.85 -2.61 2.21
N SER A 85 7.33 -1.70 1.35
CA SER A 85 7.76 -0.36 1.77
C SER A 85 6.60 0.49 2.29
N THR A 86 5.37 0.20 1.84
CA THR A 86 4.15 0.85 2.31
C THR A 86 3.57 0.25 3.57
N GLY A 87 4.17 -0.81 4.13
CA GLY A 87 3.68 -1.52 5.32
C GLY A 87 2.43 -2.37 5.06
N ARG A 88 2.14 -2.68 3.79
CA ARG A 88 0.99 -3.49 3.39
C ARG A 88 1.27 -4.97 3.68
N VAL A 89 0.46 -5.55 4.57
CA VAL A 89 0.67 -6.94 5.08
C VAL A 89 -0.03 -7.99 4.21
N LYS A 90 -1.04 -7.60 3.42
CA LYS A 90 -1.69 -8.51 2.48
C LYS A 90 -0.86 -8.56 1.19
N PRO A 91 -0.65 -9.74 0.58
CA PRO A 91 -0.23 -9.79 -0.81
C PRO A 91 -1.30 -9.05 -1.61
N CYS A 92 -0.91 -7.92 -2.15
CA CYS A 92 -1.73 -7.13 -3.06
C CYS A 92 -2.04 -8.08 -4.23
N LYS A 93 -3.32 -8.49 -4.39
CA LYS A 93 -3.87 -9.47 -5.36
C LYS A 93 -2.83 -10.29 -6.14
N GLU A 94 -2.84 -11.61 -5.94
CA GLU A 94 -2.30 -12.56 -6.92
C GLU A 94 -2.86 -12.17 -8.30
N MET A 95 -2.01 -11.56 -9.13
CA MET A 95 -2.30 -11.21 -10.53
C MET A 95 -2.09 -12.45 -11.39
#